data_AF-A0A369L4I1-F1
#
_entry.id   AF-A0A369L4I1-F1
#
_cell.length_a   1.000
_cell.length_b   1.000
_cell.length_c   1.000
_cell.angle_alpha   90.00
_cell.angle_beta   90.00
_cell.angle_gamma   90.00
#
_symmetry.space_group_name_H-M   'P 1'
#
loop_
_entity.id
_entity.type
_entity.pdbx_description
1 polymer ?
#
loop_
_entity_poly.entity_id
_entity_poly.type
_entity_poly.pdbx_seq_one_letter_code
_entity_poly.pdbx_strand_id
1 'polypeptide(L)' 'MREICPSCGKDMIVTTETFEVNGEAVRGIPRLLCRSCGEATFTPEQLDMVFGYRTAQKQLKPDTVQGGGR' A
#
# COMPACT_ATOMS: atom_id res chain seq x y z
N MET A 1 -4.06 0.75 -20.90
CA MET A 1 -4.10 -0.69 -20.53
C MET A 1 -5.28 -0.86 -19.60
N ARG A 2 -6.14 -1.87 -19.82
CA ARG A 2 -7.23 -2.17 -18.88
C ARG A 2 -6.77 -3.32 -18.01
N GLU A 3 -6.88 -3.15 -16.70
CA GLU A 3 -6.54 -4.18 -15.73
C GLU A 3 -7.75 -5.10 -15.54
N ILE A 4 -7.58 -6.40 -15.78
CA ILE A 4 -8.65 -7.38 -15.74
C ILE A 4 -8.53 -8.22 -14.48
N CYS A 5 -9.65 -8.39 -13.77
CA CYS A 5 -9.69 -9.17 -12.55
C CYS A 5 -9.38 -10.64 -12.85
N PRO A 6 -8.34 -11.23 -12.24
CA PRO A 6 -7.98 -12.62 -12.49
C PRO A 6 -9.05 -13.60 -11.97
N SER A 7 -9.82 -13.20 -10.96
CA SER A 7 -10.83 -14.05 -10.33
C SER A 7 -12.16 -14.12 -11.10
N CYS A 8 -12.56 -13.04 -11.80
CA CYS A 8 -13.87 -12.98 -12.45
C CYS A 8 -13.90 -12.37 -13.86
N GLY A 9 -12.75 -11.97 -14.40
CA GLY A 9 -12.61 -11.49 -15.79
C GLY A 9 -13.18 -10.08 -16.07
N LYS A 10 -13.64 -9.36 -15.06
CA LYS A 10 -14.18 -7.99 -15.21
C LYS A 10 -13.12 -6.91 -15.00
N ASP A 11 -13.39 -5.72 -15.53
CA ASP A 11 -12.52 -4.56 -15.37
C ASP A 11 -12.28 -4.23 -13.89
N MET A 12 -11.01 -3.91 -13.57
CA MET A 12 -10.59 -3.39 -12.28
C MET A 12 -10.42 -1.87 -12.35
N ILE A 13 -10.59 -1.22 -11.21
CA ILE A 13 -10.34 0.21 -11.07
C ILE A 13 -9.20 0.45 -10.09
N VAL A 14 -8.44 1.53 -10.30
CA VAL A 14 -7.51 2.00 -9.27
C VAL A 14 -8.31 2.70 -8.18
N THR A 15 -8.08 2.29 -6.93
CA THR A 15 -8.63 2.93 -5.74
C THR A 15 -7.52 3.36 -4.81
N THR A 16 -7.75 4.43 -4.06
CA THR A 16 -6.84 4.93 -3.03
C THR A 16 -7.68 5.35 -1.84
N GLU A 17 -7.50 4.68 -0.71
CA GLU A 17 -8.19 5.01 0.53
C GLU A 17 -7.51 6.19 1.21
N THR A 18 -8.28 6.95 1.99
CA THR A 18 -7.75 8.01 2.86
C THR A 18 -8.14 7.66 4.28
N PHE A 19 -7.19 7.78 5.19
CA PHE A 19 -7.31 7.47 6.61
C PHE A 19 -7.05 8.74 7.41
N GLU A 20 -7.68 8.88 8.56
CA GLU A 20 -7.28 9.89 9.54
C GLU A 20 -6.32 9.27 10.54
N VAL A 21 -5.14 9.86 10.69
CA VAL A 21 -4.12 9.44 11.66
C VAL A 21 -3.68 10.69 12.41
N ASN A 22 -3.88 10.70 13.73
CA ASN A 22 -3.54 11.84 14.59
C ASN A 22 -4.14 13.18 14.14
N GLY A 23 -5.35 13.16 13.57
CA GLY A 23 -6.02 14.35 13.05
C GLY A 23 -5.52 14.81 11.67
N GLU A 24 -4.62 14.08 11.04
CA GLU A 24 -4.15 14.34 9.67
C GLU A 24 -4.73 13.32 8.68
N ALA A 25 -5.11 13.81 7.50
CA ALA A 25 -5.56 12.96 6.40
C ALA A 25 -4.36 12.32 5.70
N VAL A 26 -4.20 11.01 5.87
CA VAL A 26 -3.14 10.19 5.26
C VAL A 26 -3.72 9.39 4.10
N ARG A 27 -3.10 9.49 2.92
CA ARG A 27 -3.50 8.69 1.76
C ARG A 27 -2.84 7.31 1.81
N GLY A 28 -3.64 6.27 1.62
CA GLY A 28 -3.18 4.91 1.41
C GLY A 28 -2.48 4.74 0.08
N ILE A 29 -1.94 3.54 -0.14
CA ILE A 29 -1.25 3.20 -1.39
C ILE A 29 -2.29 2.80 -2.44
N PRO A 30 -2.20 3.32 -3.68
CA PRO A 30 -3.11 2.94 -4.75
C PRO A 30 -3.07 1.44 -5.03
N ARG A 31 -4.23 0.83 -5.23
CA ARG A 31 -4.39 -0.59 -5.57
C ARG A 31 -5.51 -0.80 -6.58
N LEU A 32 -5.51 -1.93 -7.26
CA LEU A 32 -6.61 -2.33 -8.11
C LEU A 32 -7.71 -3.00 -7.29
N LEU A 33 -8.96 -2.62 -7.53
CA LEU A 33 -10.14 -3.22 -6.93
C LEU A 33 -11.13 -3.65 -8.01
N CYS A 34 -11.53 -4.92 -7.97
CA CYS A 34 -12.66 -5.40 -8.74
C CYS A 34 -13.96 -5.09 -7.99
N ARG A 35 -14.76 -4.16 -8.51
CA ARG A 35 -16.06 -3.81 -7.90
C ARG A 35 -17.10 -4.93 -7.99
N SER A 36 -16.87 -5.93 -8.84
CA SER A 36 -17.84 -7.01 -9.05
C SER A 36 -17.67 -8.18 -8.09
N CYS A 37 -16.44 -8.56 -7.74
CA CYS A 37 -16.18 -9.67 -6.83
C CYS A 37 -15.42 -9.28 -5.56
N GLY A 38 -14.99 -8.03 -5.44
CA GLY A 38 -14.26 -7.52 -4.28
C GLY A 38 -12.75 -7.82 -4.27
N GLU A 39 -12.25 -8.56 -5.25
CA GLU A 39 -10.82 -8.88 -5.37
C GLU A 39 -9.98 -7.60 -5.43
N ALA A 40 -8.91 -7.55 -4.64
CA ALA A 40 -7.96 -6.45 -4.67
C ALA A 40 -6.55 -6.97 -4.99
N THR A 41 -5.88 -6.31 -5.93
CA THR A 41 -4.52 -6.65 -6.35
C THR A 41 -3.71 -5.39 -6.62
N PHE A 42 -2.45 -5.54 -7.02
CA PHE A 42 -1.54 -4.46 -7.35
C PHE A 42 -0.91 -4.72 -8.72
N THR A 43 -0.69 -3.65 -9.48
CA THR A 43 0.23 -3.67 -10.62
C THR A 43 1.68 -3.71 -10.13
N PRO A 44 2.64 -4.12 -10.97
CA PRO A 44 4.07 -4.05 -10.63
C PRO A 44 4.50 -2.67 -10.13
N GLU A 45 4.06 -1.59 -10.80
CA GLU A 45 4.41 -0.21 -10.43
C GLU A 45 3.81 0.18 -9.06
N GLN A 46 2.61 -0.31 -8.74
CA GLN A 46 2.02 -0.10 -7.42
C GLN A 46 2.73 -0.93 -6.34
N LEU A 47 3.19 -2.14 -6.65
CA LEU A 47 4.00 -2.95 -5.73
C LEU A 47 5.32 -2.25 -5.40
N ASP A 48 5.98 -1.63 -6.39
CA ASP A 48 7.20 -0.85 -6.16
C ASP A 48 6.96 0.30 -5.18
N MET A 49 5.83 1.01 -5.29
CA MET A 49 5.44 2.01 -4.29
C MET A 49 5.27 1.39 -2.90
N VAL A 50 4.58 0.25 -2.78
CA VAL A 50 4.43 -0.48 -1.51
C VAL A 50 5.78 -0.84 -0.90
N PHE A 51 6.71 -1.35 -1.71
CA PHE A 51 8.06 -1.69 -1.26
C PHE A 51 8.84 -0.46 -0.82
N GLY A 52 8.76 0.65 -1.57
CA GLY A 52 9.38 1.92 -1.22
C GLY A 52 8.89 2.46 0.13
N TYR A 53 7.57 2.53 0.33
CA TYR A 53 6.97 2.97 1.60
C TYR A 53 7.38 2.08 2.77
N ARG A 54 7.32 0.75 2.61
CA ARG A 54 7.75 -0.19 3.67
C ARG A 54 9.22 -0.03 4.02
N THR A 55 10.06 0.25 3.04
CA THR A 55 11.50 0.48 3.24
C THR A 55 11.75 1.78 4.00
N ALA A 56 11.09 2.87 3.60
CA ALA A 56 11.15 4.15 4.31
C ALA A 56 10.66 4.03 5.77
N GLN A 57 9.54 3.32 6.01
CA GLN A 57 9.04 3.08 7.36
C GLN A 57 10.01 2.28 8.25
N LYS A 58 10.77 1.34 7.67
CA LYS A 58 11.82 0.62 8.41
C LYS A 58 12.98 1.53 8.79
N GLN A 59 13.37 2.47 7.92
CA GLN A 59 14.45 3.43 8.19
C GLN A 59 14.04 4.52 9.19
N LEU A 60 12.75 4.89 9.21
CA LEU A 60 12.18 5.84 10.17
C LEU A 60 12.02 5.26 11.57
N LYS A 61 12.11 3.94 11.73
CA LYS A 61 12.39 3.34 13.03
C LYS A 61 13.91 3.42 13.18
N PRO A 62 14.49 4.41 13.88
CA PRO A 62 15.90 4.34 14.19
C PRO A 62 16.15 3.00 14.86
N ASP A 63 17.21 2.31 14.44
CA ASP A 63 17.75 1.21 15.20
C ASP A 63 17.75 1.62 16.68
N THR A 64 17.11 0.81 17.51
CA THR A 64 17.34 0.85 18.95
C THR A 64 18.80 0.46 19.19
N VAL A 65 19.76 1.34 18.88
CA VAL A 65 21.16 1.16 19.26
C VAL A 65 21.33 1.64 20.69
N GLN A 66 21.20 0.67 21.59
CA GLN A 66 22.16 0.35 22.64
C GLN A 66 22.83 1.53 23.41
N GLY A 67 22.48 1.68 24.68
CA GLY A 67 23.37 2.13 25.75
C GLY A 67 23.06 1.26 26.96
N GLY A 68 23.98 0.64 27.68
CA GLY A 68 25.38 0.97 27.94
C GLY A 68 25.55 0.63 29.42
N GLY A 69 26.54 -0.21 29.75
CA GLY A 69 26.63 -0.87 31.05
C GLY A 69 26.72 0.07 32.26
N ARG A 70 26.34 -0.50 33.40
CA ARG A 70 27.07 -0.43 34.68
C ARG A 70 26.70 -1.63 35.51
#